data_AF-A0A354HSL4-F1
#
_entry.id   AF-A0A354HSL4-F1
#
_cell.length_a   1.000
_cell.length_b   1.000
_cell.length_c   1.000
_cell.angle_alpha   90.00
_cell.angle_beta   90.00
_cell.angle_gamma   90.00
#
_symmetry.space_group_name_H-M   'P 1'
#
loop_
_entity.id
_entity.type
_entity.pdbx_description
1 polymer ?
#
loop_
_entity_poly.entity_id
_entity_poly.type
_entity_poly.pdbx_seq_one_letter_code
_entity_poly.pdbx_strand_id
1 'polypeptide(L)' 'ELLAGLQLLGQCNVVGFDLVELAPHDHTDISAALGAKIMREALLLFGRQP' A
#
# COMPACT_ATOMS: atom_id res chain seq x y z
N GLU A 1 -10.11 -1.22 6.78
CA GLU A 1 -9.92 -2.63 6.39
C GLU A 1 -8.59 -2.85 5.65
N LEU A 2 -8.35 -2.19 4.51
CA LEU A 2 -7.13 -2.37 3.70
C LEU A 2 -5.80 -2.26 4.48
N LEU A 3 -5.64 -1.20 5.30
CA LEU A 3 -4.42 -1.01 6.08
C LEU A 3 -4.18 -2.12 7.12
N ALA A 4 -5.26 -2.65 7.72
CA ALA A 4 -5.14 -3.79 8.63
C ALA A 4 -4.73 -5.06 7.86
N GLY A 5 -5.20 -5.22 6.62
CA GLY A 5 -4.74 -6.26 5.70
C GLY A 5 -3.24 -6.17 5.42
N LEU A 6 -2.71 -4.98 5.14
CA LEU A 6 -1.26 -4.78 4.94
C LEU A 6 -0.45 -5.20 6.18
N GLN A 7 -0.94 -4.92 7.39
CA GLN A 7 -0.26 -5.35 8.62
C GLN A 7 -0.21 -6.88 8.76
N LEU A 8 -1.28 -7.58 8.37
CA LEU A 8 -1.29 -9.04 8.35
C LEU A 8 -0.33 -9.59 7.29
N LEU A 9 -0.31 -9.01 6.08
CA LEU A 9 0.62 -9.41 5.02
C LEU A 9 2.09 -9.19 5.41
N GLY A 10 2.37 -8.16 6.22
CA GLY A 10 3.73 -7.87 6.70
C GLY A 10 4.33 -8.96 7.59
N GLN A 11 3.53 -9.92 8.06
CA GLN A 11 3.97 -11.08 8.84
C GLN A 11 4.44 -12.25 7.94
N CYS A 12 4.19 -12.20 6.63
CA CYS A 12 4.63 -13.20 5.65
C CYS A 12 5.94 -12.78 4.99
N ASN A 13 6.62 -13.67 4.24
CA ASN A 13 7.76 -13.29 3.39
C ASN A 13 7.26 -12.66 2.08
N VAL A 14 7.18 -11.32 2.02
CA VAL A 14 6.61 -10.59 0.88
C VAL A 14 7.73 -10.24 -0.11
N VAL A 15 7.77 -10.98 -1.23
CA VAL A 15 8.79 -10.80 -2.27
C VAL A 15 8.44 -9.72 -3.31
N GLY A 16 7.21 -9.20 -3.28
CA GLY A 16 6.74 -8.18 -4.19
C GLY A 16 5.35 -7.68 -3.83
N PHE A 17 5.07 -6.43 -4.21
CA PHE A 17 3.80 -5.75 -4.00
C PHE A 17 3.58 -4.76 -5.15
N ASP A 18 2.35 -4.65 -5.62
CA ASP A 18 1.96 -3.67 -6.64
C ASP A 18 0.64 -3.00 -6.25
N LEU A 19 0.45 -1.76 -6.70
CA LEU A 19 -0.77 -0.98 -6.50
C LEU A 19 -1.26 -0.48 -7.85
N VAL A 20 -2.29 -1.15 -8.36
CA VAL A 20 -2.90 -0.88 -9.67
C VAL A 20 -4.20 -0.09 -9.56
N GLU A 21 -4.71 0.39 -10.70
CA GLU A 21 -6.02 1.07 -10.82
C GLU A 21 -6.15 2.35 -9.97
N LEU A 22 -5.03 3.03 -9.72
CA LEU A 22 -5.03 4.40 -9.24
C LEU A 22 -5.67 5.29 -10.32
N ALA A 23 -6.84 5.86 -10.03
CA ALA A 23 -7.56 6.71 -10.97
C ALA A 23 -7.05 8.17 -10.86
N PRO A 24 -6.27 8.67 -11.84
CA PRO A 24 -5.77 10.05 -11.84
C PRO A 24 -6.86 11.09 -12.15
N HIS A 25 -8.07 10.64 -12.51
CA HIS A 25 -9.20 11.51 -12.84
C HIS A 25 -10.13 11.79 -11.65
N ASP A 26 -9.77 11.34 -10.45
CA ASP A 26 -10.46 11.74 -9.22
C ASP A 26 -10.20 13.24 -8.97
N HIS A 27 -11.22 14.07 -9.18
CA HIS A 27 -11.15 15.53 -9.04
C HIS A 27 -10.68 16.03 -7.66
N THR A 28 -10.66 15.16 -6.66
CA THR A 28 -10.26 15.49 -5.28
C THR A 28 -8.87 14.98 -4.90
N ASP A 29 -8.18 14.26 -5.80
CA ASP A 29 -6.92 13.56 -5.55
C ASP A 29 -6.95 12.56 -4.38
N ILE A 30 -8.14 12.23 -3.84
CA ILE A 30 -8.29 11.32 -2.71
C ILE A 30 -7.72 9.94 -3.04
N SER A 31 -7.96 9.45 -4.25
CA SER A 31 -7.43 8.17 -4.73
C SER A 31 -5.90 8.18 -4.75
N ALA A 32 -5.28 9.28 -5.19
CA ALA A 32 -3.83 9.44 -5.20
C ALA A 32 -3.25 9.53 -3.78
N ALA A 33 -3.88 10.28 -2.88
CA ALA A 33 -3.47 10.38 -1.49
C ALA A 33 -3.58 9.03 -0.75
N LEU A 34 -4.65 8.29 -1.00
CA LEU A 34 -4.83 6.93 -0.47
C LEU A 34 -3.75 5.99 -1.02
N GLY A 35 -3.46 6.04 -2.32
CA GLY A 35 -2.42 5.22 -2.91
C GLY A 35 -1.03 5.52 -2.35
N ALA A 36 -0.70 6.80 -2.17
CA ALA A 36 0.55 7.21 -1.52
C ALA A 36 0.65 6.68 -0.08
N LYS A 37 -0.46 6.69 0.67
CA LYS A 37 -0.51 6.12 2.03
C LYS A 37 -0.30 4.61 2.00
N ILE A 38 -0.95 3.88 1.09
CA ILE A 38 -0.78 2.43 0.93
C ILE A 38 0.68 2.10 0.60
N MET A 39 1.28 2.79 -0.37
CA MET A 39 2.68 2.59 -0.74
C MET A 39 3.63 2.86 0.44
N ARG A 40 3.41 3.93 1.21
CA ARG A 40 4.21 4.20 2.41
C ARG A 40 4.12 3.06 3.41
N GLU A 41 2.93 2.54 3.71
CA GLU A 41 2.78 1.43 4.65
C GLU A 41 3.42 0.15 4.13
N ALA A 42 3.26 -0.16 2.84
CA ALA A 42 3.90 -1.32 2.20
C ALA A 42 5.43 -1.24 2.31
N LEU A 43 6.03 -0.08 2.03
CA LEU A 43 7.49 0.12 2.17
C LEU A 43 7.97 -0.08 3.61
N LEU A 44 7.21 0.41 4.60
CA LEU A 44 7.58 0.28 6.01
C LEU A 44 7.43 -1.16 6.53
N LEU A 45 6.42 -1.89 6.07
CA LEU A 45 6.12 -3.24 6.53
C LEU A 45 6.94 -4.29 5.78
N PHE A 46 7.02 -4.20 4.45
CA PHE A 46 7.66 -5.21 3.60
C PHE A 46 9.16 -4.93 3.40
N GLY A 47 9.57 -3.66 3.41
CA GLY A 47 10.98 -3.27 3.24
C GLY A 47 11.87 -3.48 4.47
N ARG A 48 11.32 -3.99 5.58
CA ARG A 48 12.03 -4.25 6.85
C ARG A 48 12.16 -5.74 7.17
N GLN A 49 11.86 -6.62 6.22
CA GLN A 49 11.98 -8.05 6.44
C GLN A 49 13.46 -8.44 6.57
N PRO A 50 13.79 -9.29 7.57
CA PRO A 50 15.18 -9.65 7.91
C PRO A 50 15.90 -10.39 6.78
#